data_AF-A0A0T5VL09-F1
#
_entry.id   AF-A0A0T5VL09-F1
#
_cell.length_a   1.000
_cell.length_b   1.000
_cell.length_c   1.000
_cell.angle_alpha   90.00
_cell.angle_beta   90.00
_cell.angle_gamma   90.00
#
_symmetry.space_group_name_H-M   'P 1'
#
loop_
_entity.id
_entity.type
_entity.pdbx_description
1 polymer ?
#
loop_
_entity_poly.entity_id
_entity_poly.type
_entity_poly.pdbx_seq_one_letter_code
_entity_poly.pdbx_strand_id
1 'polypeptide(L)'
;MNTFEETGGARIGGFKATWPFATLKVSEFKLELSASIRGNFVFKRSDIIAITPHTSILGSSIRITHRVEKYNKDIFFTFLGNAEERMAEIIQTGFLNYTEPTPDHIDQEISQLQAQTGFPTKIPFAVGIVVIWNLLFLSDFFNVFYTRKETEIFGIGVGTALAFVFLICISLLTSDVARQLMLKNGSSTAGIKPFLFFTAFITFILFIAGFLPQYLSNH
;
A
#
# COMPACT_ATOMS: atom_id res chain seq x y z
N MET A 1 -18.13 -4.81 21.54
CA MET A 1 -18.08 -3.90 20.37
C MET A 1 -17.93 -4.74 19.12
N ASN A 2 -18.79 -4.55 18.14
CA ASN A 2 -18.68 -5.24 16.86
C ASN A 2 -17.69 -4.50 15.97
N THR A 3 -16.74 -5.22 15.40
CA THR A 3 -15.77 -4.69 14.44
C THR A 3 -15.86 -5.51 13.16
N PHE A 4 -15.81 -4.81 12.03
CA PHE A 4 -15.71 -5.42 10.71
C PHE A 4 -14.29 -5.23 10.19
N GLU A 5 -13.67 -6.27 9.64
CA GLU A 5 -12.36 -6.21 9.01
C GLU A 5 -12.36 -7.11 7.77
N GLU A 6 -11.98 -6.56 6.62
CA GLU A 6 -11.90 -7.27 5.35
C GLU A 6 -10.65 -6.88 4.57
N THR A 7 -10.01 -7.88 3.95
CA THR A 7 -8.87 -7.67 3.04
C THR A 7 -9.35 -7.64 1.60
N GLY A 8 -8.93 -6.60 0.88
CA GLY A 8 -9.46 -6.19 -0.41
C GLY A 8 -8.41 -5.57 -1.31
N GLY A 9 -8.90 -4.90 -2.35
CA GLY A 9 -8.21 -3.85 -3.08
C GLY A 9 -8.84 -2.49 -2.78
N ALA A 10 -8.24 -1.42 -3.29
CA ALA A 10 -8.77 -0.07 -3.18
C ALA A 10 -8.49 0.75 -4.43
N ARG A 11 -9.43 1.60 -4.82
CA ARG A 11 -9.23 2.65 -5.83
C ARG A 11 -9.38 4.00 -5.14
N ILE A 12 -8.35 4.84 -5.23
CA ILE A 12 -8.29 6.17 -4.63
C ILE A 12 -7.91 7.15 -5.73
N GLY A 13 -8.92 7.82 -6.30
CA GLY A 13 -8.76 8.62 -7.52
C GLY A 13 -8.24 7.77 -8.69
N GLY A 14 -7.08 8.16 -9.23
CA GLY A 14 -6.38 7.42 -10.29
C GLY A 14 -5.51 6.27 -9.79
N PHE A 15 -5.29 6.13 -8.48
CA PHE A 15 -4.50 5.03 -7.92
C PHE A 15 -5.37 3.78 -7.69
N LYS A 16 -4.84 2.60 -8.05
CA LYS A 16 -5.51 1.31 -7.84
C LYS A 16 -4.55 0.33 -7.16
N ALA A 17 -4.92 -0.13 -5.96
CA ALA A 17 -4.37 -1.31 -5.31
C ALA A 17 -5.33 -2.48 -5.55
N THR A 18 -4.84 -3.58 -6.11
CA THR A 18 -5.65 -4.79 -6.30
C THR A 18 -5.69 -5.64 -5.03
N TRP A 19 -6.60 -6.59 -4.96
CA TRP A 19 -6.58 -7.59 -3.89
C TRP A 19 -5.23 -8.34 -3.87
N PRO A 20 -4.60 -8.61 -2.71
CA PRO A 20 -5.03 -8.34 -1.32
C PRO A 20 -4.33 -7.12 -0.68
N PHE A 21 -4.10 -6.04 -1.43
CA PHE A 21 -3.26 -4.91 -1.01
C PHE A 21 -4.01 -3.74 -0.35
N ALA A 22 -5.24 -3.96 0.10
CA ALA A 22 -5.96 -3.02 0.94
C ALA A 22 -6.69 -3.74 2.07
N THR A 23 -6.93 -3.04 3.17
CA THR A 23 -7.72 -3.55 4.29
C THR A 23 -8.69 -2.46 4.72
N LEU A 24 -9.96 -2.83 4.86
CA LEU A 24 -10.99 -1.98 5.42
C LEU A 24 -11.32 -2.48 6.82
N LYS A 25 -11.15 -1.61 7.82
CA LYS A 25 -11.58 -1.86 9.21
C LYS A 25 -12.66 -0.86 9.59
N VAL A 26 -13.73 -1.33 10.20
CA VAL A 26 -14.82 -0.49 10.67
C VAL A 26 -15.13 -0.85 12.12
N SER A 27 -15.18 0.17 12.95
CA SER A 27 -15.62 0.13 14.34
C SER A 27 -16.76 1.12 14.53
N GLU A 28 -17.38 1.16 15.70
CA GLU A 28 -18.45 2.12 15.99
C GLU A 28 -18.01 3.59 15.85
N PHE A 29 -16.72 3.90 16.04
CA PHE A 29 -16.23 5.28 16.04
C PHE A 29 -15.49 5.69 14.77
N LYS A 30 -14.78 4.74 14.14
CA LYS A 30 -13.90 5.01 12.99
C LYS A 30 -13.98 3.97 11.90
N LEU A 31 -13.82 4.44 10.67
CA LEU A 31 -13.56 3.66 9.48
C LEU A 31 -12.11 3.90 9.04
N GLU A 32 -11.36 2.83 8.88
CA GLU A 32 -9.96 2.86 8.45
C GLU A 32 -9.80 2.07 7.14
N LEU A 33 -9.34 2.74 6.10
CA LEU A 33 -8.94 2.13 4.85
C LEU A 33 -7.43 2.22 4.70
N SER A 34 -6.74 1.08 4.85
CA SER A 34 -5.32 0.96 4.55
C SER A 34 -5.16 0.53 3.09
N ALA A 35 -4.48 1.31 2.25
CA ALA A 35 -4.36 1.04 0.82
C ALA A 35 -2.89 0.91 0.38
N SER A 36 -2.13 0.05 1.07
CA SER A 36 -0.71 -0.19 0.83
C SER A 36 0.08 1.12 0.68
N ILE A 37 0.81 1.28 -0.42
CA ILE A 37 1.68 2.42 -0.67
C ILE A 37 0.93 3.74 -0.78
N ARG A 38 -0.40 3.76 -0.97
CA ARG A 38 -1.15 5.02 -1.02
C ARG A 38 -1.37 5.63 0.37
N GLY A 39 -1.17 4.84 1.42
CA GLY A 39 -1.31 5.24 2.81
C GLY A 39 -2.62 4.75 3.44
N ASN A 40 -2.85 5.24 4.65
CA ASN A 40 -4.03 4.94 5.45
C ASN A 40 -4.99 6.13 5.42
N PHE A 41 -6.28 5.86 5.29
CA PHE A 41 -7.36 6.84 5.27
C PHE A 41 -8.28 6.55 6.43
N VAL A 42 -8.30 7.46 7.39
CA VAL A 42 -9.13 7.34 8.59
C VAL A 42 -10.26 8.34 8.51
N PHE A 43 -11.47 7.90 8.82
CA PHE A 43 -12.69 8.69 8.78
C PHE A 43 -13.39 8.56 10.13
N LYS A 44 -13.83 9.70 10.67
CA LYS A 44 -14.87 9.68 11.70
C LYS A 44 -16.23 9.57 11.04
N ARG A 45 -17.26 9.24 11.82
CA ARG A 45 -18.64 9.15 11.33
C ARG A 45 -19.10 10.42 10.61
N SER A 46 -18.85 11.59 11.18
CA SER A 46 -19.26 12.88 10.59
C SER A 46 -18.51 13.24 9.30
N ASP A 47 -17.42 12.55 8.98
CA ASP A 47 -16.75 12.72 7.69
C ASP A 47 -17.44 11.99 6.55
N ILE A 48 -18.18 10.92 6.86
CA ILE A 48 -18.81 10.06 5.87
C ILE A 48 -20.18 10.65 5.50
N ILE A 49 -20.37 10.84 4.20
CA ILE A 49 -21.64 11.28 3.61
C ILE A 49 -22.49 10.05 3.28
N ALA A 50 -21.88 9.04 2.67
CA ALA A 50 -22.54 7.81 2.31
C ALA A 50 -21.53 6.68 2.07
N ILE A 51 -21.94 5.46 2.36
CA ILE A 51 -21.26 4.23 1.98
C ILE A 51 -22.24 3.46 1.10
N THR A 52 -21.92 3.29 -0.19
CA THR A 52 -22.85 2.67 -1.15
C THR A 52 -22.24 1.41 -1.74
N PRO A 53 -22.97 0.27 -1.71
CA PRO A 53 -22.53 -0.95 -2.38
C PRO A 53 -22.55 -0.76 -3.90
N HIS A 54 -21.60 -1.39 -4.57
CA HIS A 54 -21.51 -1.44 -6.02
C HIS A 54 -20.98 -2.80 -6.45
N THR A 55 -21.88 -3.62 -6.99
CA THR A 55 -21.57 -4.97 -7.46
C THR A 55 -21.29 -4.96 -8.95
N SER A 56 -20.21 -5.61 -9.36
CA SER A 56 -19.88 -5.85 -10.76
C SER A 56 -19.53 -7.33 -10.98
N ILE A 57 -19.52 -7.76 -12.24
CA ILE A 57 -19.19 -9.14 -12.64
C ILE A 57 -17.75 -9.50 -12.25
N LEU A 58 -16.86 -8.51 -12.20
CA LEU A 58 -15.43 -8.68 -11.87
C LEU A 58 -15.12 -8.51 -10.37
N GLY A 59 -16.15 -8.38 -9.53
CA GLY A 59 -16.00 -8.22 -8.08
C GLY A 59 -16.98 -7.22 -7.49
N SER A 60 -17.10 -7.27 -6.17
CA SER A 60 -17.91 -6.34 -5.40
C SER A 60 -17.07 -5.19 -4.89
N SER A 61 -17.70 -4.05 -4.69
CA SER A 61 -17.04 -2.88 -4.14
C SER A 61 -17.99 -2.05 -3.31
N ILE A 62 -17.42 -1.23 -2.45
CA ILE A 62 -18.13 -0.23 -1.67
C ILE A 62 -17.50 1.12 -1.98
N ARG A 63 -18.33 2.09 -2.36
CA ARG A 63 -17.90 3.48 -2.53
C ARG A 63 -18.05 4.22 -1.22
N ILE A 64 -16.99 4.90 -0.80
CA ILE A 64 -16.94 5.72 0.40
C ILE A 64 -16.99 7.19 -0.04
N THR A 65 -18.14 7.83 0.19
CA THR A 65 -18.33 9.25 -0.09
C THR A 65 -18.09 10.03 1.20
N HIS A 66 -17.21 11.03 1.18
CA HIS A 66 -16.78 11.75 2.38
C HIS A 66 -16.62 13.26 2.15
N ARG A 67 -16.46 14.01 3.24
CA ARG A 67 -16.22 15.47 3.24
C ARG A 67 -14.80 15.89 3.64
N VAL A 68 -13.92 14.95 3.97
CA VAL A 68 -12.50 15.27 4.29
C VAL A 68 -11.82 15.92 3.08
N GLU A 69 -11.47 17.20 3.19
CA GLU A 69 -10.95 17.99 2.07
C GLU A 69 -9.63 17.49 1.50
N LYS A 70 -8.74 16.96 2.36
CA LYS A 70 -7.41 16.45 1.97
C LYS A 70 -7.47 15.15 1.17
N TYR A 71 -8.59 14.44 1.23
CA TYR A 71 -8.73 13.12 0.63
C TYR A 71 -9.29 13.22 -0.79
N ASN A 72 -8.91 12.28 -1.65
CA ASN A 72 -9.51 12.19 -2.98
C ASN A 72 -10.97 11.77 -2.84
N LYS A 73 -11.90 12.43 -3.55
CA LYS A 73 -13.34 12.17 -3.46
C LYS A 73 -13.78 10.80 -3.97
N ASP A 74 -12.97 10.16 -4.83
CA ASP A 74 -13.27 8.85 -5.40
C ASP A 74 -12.51 7.76 -4.64
N ILE A 75 -13.15 7.23 -3.59
CA ILE A 75 -12.63 6.12 -2.79
C ILE A 75 -13.55 4.91 -2.93
N PHE A 76 -12.98 3.81 -3.39
CA PHE A 76 -13.65 2.53 -3.53
C PHE A 76 -12.82 1.46 -2.83
N PHE A 77 -13.46 0.63 -2.02
CA PHE A 77 -12.88 -0.60 -1.50
C PHE A 77 -13.47 -1.77 -2.27
N THR A 78 -12.63 -2.61 -2.86
CA THR A 78 -13.04 -3.75 -3.70
C THR A 78 -12.73 -5.06 -2.99
N PHE A 79 -13.64 -6.02 -3.02
CA PHE A 79 -13.50 -7.30 -2.32
C PHE A 79 -14.21 -8.42 -3.09
N LEU A 80 -13.92 -9.66 -2.70
CA LEU A 80 -14.58 -10.85 -3.22
C LEU A 80 -15.89 -11.08 -2.44
N GLY A 81 -16.93 -11.58 -3.12
CA GLY A 81 -18.23 -11.87 -2.51
C GLY A 81 -19.29 -10.81 -2.81
N ASN A 82 -20.26 -10.65 -1.90
CA ASN A 82 -21.45 -9.82 -2.10
C ASN A 82 -21.35 -8.46 -1.40
N ALA A 83 -21.62 -7.36 -2.11
CA ALA A 83 -21.54 -6.02 -1.56
C ALA A 83 -22.62 -5.71 -0.50
N GLU A 84 -23.83 -6.25 -0.65
CA GLU A 84 -24.94 -6.04 0.28
C GLU A 84 -24.69 -6.73 1.62
N GLU A 85 -24.13 -7.95 1.60
CA GLU A 85 -23.75 -8.68 2.82
C GLU A 85 -22.70 -7.89 3.63
N ARG A 86 -21.66 -7.39 2.96
CA ARG A 86 -20.64 -6.56 3.63
C ARG A 86 -21.19 -5.22 4.10
N MET A 87 -22.14 -4.65 3.37
CA MET A 87 -22.84 -3.45 3.82
C MET A 87 -23.64 -3.71 5.10
N ALA A 88 -24.34 -4.86 5.18
CA ALA A 88 -25.06 -5.26 6.38
C ALA A 88 -24.11 -5.45 7.59
N GLU A 89 -22.94 -6.07 7.39
CA GLU A 89 -21.92 -6.21 8.44
C GLU A 89 -21.38 -4.86 8.90
N ILE A 90 -21.11 -3.93 7.98
CA ILE A 90 -20.71 -2.56 8.32
C ILE A 90 -21.78 -1.86 9.14
N ILE A 91 -23.06 -2.00 8.78
CA ILE A 91 -24.18 -1.43 9.54
C ILE A 91 -24.22 -2.00 10.97
N GLN A 92 -23.98 -3.31 11.13
CA GLN A 92 -23.96 -3.98 12.43
C GLN A 92 -22.83 -3.52 13.37
N THR A 93 -21.80 -2.84 12.85
CA THR A 93 -20.75 -2.21 13.70
C THR A 93 -21.28 -1.01 14.48
N GLY A 94 -22.43 -0.47 14.11
CA GLY A 94 -22.98 0.78 14.67
C GLY A 94 -22.42 2.04 14.03
N PHE A 95 -21.35 1.97 13.22
CA PHE A 95 -20.69 3.15 12.65
C PHE A 95 -21.65 4.11 11.93
N LEU A 96 -22.63 3.60 11.19
CA LEU A 96 -23.59 4.42 10.43
C LEU A 96 -24.83 4.86 11.22
N ASN A 97 -25.14 4.18 12.32
CA ASN A 97 -26.42 4.32 13.03
C ASN A 97 -26.28 4.88 14.46
N TYR A 98 -25.06 5.08 14.93
CA TYR A 98 -24.82 5.54 16.31
C TYR A 98 -25.05 7.04 16.41
N THR A 99 -25.84 7.47 17.40
CA THR A 99 -26.24 8.86 17.63
C THR A 99 -25.40 9.57 18.69
N GLU A 100 -24.71 8.83 19.57
CA GLU A 100 -23.87 9.47 20.59
C GLU A 100 -22.61 10.08 19.96
N PRO A 101 -22.09 11.18 20.53
CA PRO A 101 -20.86 11.79 20.05
C PRO A 101 -19.66 10.85 20.23
N THR A 102 -18.71 10.92 19.29
CA THR A 102 -17.45 10.19 19.42
C THR A 102 -16.67 10.75 20.62
N PRO A 103 -16.13 9.91 21.53
CA PRO A 103 -15.33 10.38 22.65
C PRO A 103 -14.16 11.27 22.20
N ASP A 104 -13.90 12.37 22.92
CA ASP A 104 -12.92 13.40 22.54
C ASP A 104 -11.52 12.84 22.23
N HIS A 105 -11.05 11.88 23.04
CA HIS A 105 -9.73 11.27 22.84
C HIS A 105 -9.64 10.50 21.51
N ILE A 106 -10.73 9.87 21.06
CA ILE A 106 -10.79 9.17 19.77
C ILE A 106 -10.88 10.18 18.63
N ASP A 107 -11.66 11.26 18.77
CA ASP A 107 -11.76 12.29 17.72
C ASP A 107 -10.43 13.02 17.51
N GLN A 108 -9.68 13.25 18.59
CA GLN A 108 -8.31 13.78 18.53
C GLN A 108 -7.35 12.81 17.81
N GLU A 109 -7.39 11.52 18.15
CA GLU A 109 -6.60 10.48 17.47
C GLU A 109 -6.91 10.45 15.96
N ILE A 110 -8.19 10.43 15.59
CA ILE A 110 -8.62 10.42 14.18
C ILE A 110 -8.10 11.67 13.48
N SER A 111 -8.23 12.86 14.08
CA SER A 111 -7.77 14.12 13.49
C SER A 111 -6.26 14.14 13.27
N GLN A 112 -5.48 13.55 14.17
CA GLN A 112 -4.03 13.41 14.01
C GLN A 112 -3.69 12.44 12.87
N LEU A 113 -4.36 11.30 12.78
CA LEU A 113 -4.18 10.33 11.69
C LEU A 113 -4.56 10.94 10.34
N GLN A 114 -5.63 11.74 10.30
CA GLN A 114 -6.06 12.50 9.12
C GLN A 114 -4.99 13.47 8.62
N ALA A 115 -4.29 14.15 9.54
CA ALA A 115 -3.21 15.05 9.21
C ALA A 115 -1.98 14.35 8.59
N GLN A 116 -1.81 13.06 8.87
CA GLN A 116 -0.66 12.25 8.44
C GLN A 116 -0.90 11.43 7.16
N THR A 117 -2.09 11.51 6.58
CA THR A 117 -2.49 10.72 5.41
C THR A 117 -1.68 10.99 4.13
N GLY A 118 -1.74 10.02 3.22
CA GLY A 118 -1.04 10.02 1.93
C GLY A 118 0.12 9.03 1.88
N PHE A 119 0.97 9.15 0.86
CA PHE A 119 2.12 8.25 0.65
C PHE A 119 2.96 8.16 1.94
N PRO A 120 3.17 6.95 2.50
CA PRO A 120 3.74 6.77 3.84
C PRO A 120 5.24 7.05 3.87
N THR A 121 5.90 7.01 2.71
CA THR A 121 7.32 7.32 2.56
C THR A 121 7.53 8.82 2.35
N LYS A 122 8.63 9.36 2.86
CA LYS A 122 9.09 10.72 2.54
C LYS A 122 9.43 10.80 1.05
N ILE A 123 8.90 11.82 0.36
CA ILE A 123 9.09 12.01 -1.09
C ILE A 123 10.58 11.99 -1.51
N PRO A 124 11.52 12.66 -0.81
CA PRO A 124 12.93 12.63 -1.20
C PRO A 124 13.54 11.23 -1.22
N PHE A 125 13.18 10.37 -0.26
CA PHE A 125 13.65 8.99 -0.22
C PHE A 125 13.04 8.17 -1.36
N ALA A 126 11.75 8.32 -1.63
CA ALA A 126 11.11 7.63 -2.74
C ALA A 126 11.76 7.99 -4.08
N VAL A 127 12.03 9.28 -4.31
CA VAL A 127 12.74 9.76 -5.50
C VAL A 127 14.16 9.19 -5.55
N GLY A 128 14.90 9.22 -4.45
CA GLY A 128 16.27 8.68 -4.37
C GLY A 128 16.34 7.19 -4.72
N ILE A 129 15.40 6.38 -4.21
CA ILE A 129 15.32 4.94 -4.54
C ILE A 129 15.10 4.75 -6.03
N VAL A 130 14.16 5.49 -6.63
CA VAL A 130 13.88 5.41 -8.07
C VAL A 130 15.10 5.82 -8.90
N VAL A 131 15.80 6.88 -8.52
CA VAL A 131 17.01 7.33 -9.22
C VAL A 131 18.10 6.28 -9.15
N ILE A 132 18.42 5.76 -7.96
CA ILE A 132 19.45 4.73 -7.78
C ILE A 132 19.08 3.47 -8.58
N TRP A 133 17.82 3.05 -8.50
CA TRP A 133 17.33 1.89 -9.25
C TRP A 133 17.52 2.06 -10.76
N ASN A 134 17.16 3.23 -11.31
CA ASN A 134 17.38 3.51 -12.74
C ASN A 134 18.86 3.54 -13.12
N LEU A 135 19.74 4.09 -12.26
CA LEU A 135 21.19 4.11 -12.52
C LEU A 135 21.79 2.70 -12.55
N LEU A 136 21.35 1.81 -11.65
CA LEU A 136 21.77 0.41 -11.62
C LEU A 136 21.28 -0.35 -12.87
N PHE A 137 20.06 -0.09 -13.33
CA PHE A 137 19.58 -0.67 -14.59
C PHE A 137 20.35 -0.15 -15.81
N LEU A 138 20.68 1.15 -15.83
CA LEU A 138 21.41 1.78 -16.94
C LEU A 138 22.83 1.23 -17.11
N SER A 139 23.50 0.77 -16.05
CA SER A 139 24.85 0.21 -16.18
C SER A 139 24.90 -1.01 -17.10
N ASP A 140 23.82 -1.81 -17.12
CA ASP A 140 23.72 -2.95 -18.02
C ASP A 140 23.43 -2.54 -19.46
N PHE A 141 22.62 -1.50 -19.66
CA PHE A 141 22.42 -0.94 -21.00
C PHE A 141 23.75 -0.48 -21.60
N PHE A 142 24.58 0.23 -20.85
CA PHE A 142 25.91 0.62 -21.34
C PHE A 142 26.77 -0.60 -21.71
N ASN A 143 26.80 -1.64 -20.86
CA ASN A 143 27.56 -2.86 -21.17
C ASN A 143 27.08 -3.56 -22.44
N VAL A 144 25.77 -3.63 -22.70
CA VAL A 144 25.22 -4.22 -23.94
C VAL A 144 25.65 -3.41 -25.18
N PHE A 145 25.56 -2.07 -25.11
CA PHE A 145 25.93 -1.19 -26.23
C PHE A 145 27.44 -1.21 -26.54
N TYR A 146 28.30 -1.31 -25.53
CA TYR A 146 29.76 -1.32 -25.73
C TYR A 146 30.32 -2.69 -26.07
N THR A 147 29.75 -3.79 -25.56
CA THR A 147 30.39 -5.11 -25.61
C THR A 147 29.79 -6.07 -26.65
N ARG A 148 28.65 -5.74 -27.29
CA ARG A 148 27.97 -6.56 -28.33
C ARG A 148 27.76 -8.05 -27.97
N LYS A 149 27.76 -8.42 -26.70
CA LYS A 149 27.36 -9.77 -26.27
C LYS A 149 25.84 -9.80 -26.11
N GLU A 150 25.16 -10.40 -27.08
CA GLU A 150 23.69 -10.41 -27.17
C GLU A 150 22.98 -11.42 -26.25
N THR A 151 23.70 -12.18 -25.43
CA THR A 151 23.14 -13.39 -24.81
C THR A 151 22.75 -13.28 -23.33
N GLU A 152 23.02 -12.17 -22.65
CA GLU A 152 22.74 -12.03 -21.21
C GLU A 152 21.57 -11.09 -20.94
N ILE A 153 20.42 -11.68 -20.59
CA ILE A 153 19.19 -10.95 -20.24
C ILE A 153 19.30 -10.32 -18.84
N PHE A 154 20.16 -10.86 -17.95
CA PHE A 154 20.39 -10.36 -16.59
C PHE A 154 21.88 -10.02 -16.37
N GLY A 155 22.25 -8.77 -16.64
CA GLY A 155 23.57 -8.26 -16.28
C GLY A 155 23.72 -7.99 -14.78
N ILE A 156 24.94 -7.60 -14.38
CA ILE A 156 25.30 -7.27 -12.99
C ILE A 156 24.44 -6.09 -12.47
N GLY A 157 24.06 -5.15 -13.33
CA GLY A 157 23.17 -4.04 -13.02
C GLY A 157 21.77 -4.48 -12.60
N VAL A 158 21.14 -5.41 -13.34
CA VAL A 158 19.83 -5.97 -12.97
C VAL A 158 19.94 -6.75 -11.66
N GLY A 159 20.98 -7.58 -11.49
CA GLY A 159 21.23 -8.30 -10.25
C GLY A 159 21.37 -7.37 -9.04
N THR A 160 22.18 -6.31 -9.17
CA THR A 160 22.38 -5.31 -8.12
C THR A 160 21.14 -4.47 -7.85
N ALA A 161 20.36 -4.12 -8.88
CA ALA A 161 19.10 -3.41 -8.72
C ALA A 161 18.05 -4.25 -7.96
N LEU A 162 17.95 -5.55 -8.25
CA LEU A 162 17.08 -6.47 -7.54
C LEU A 162 17.50 -6.62 -6.07
N ALA A 163 18.80 -6.83 -5.82
CA ALA A 163 19.35 -6.91 -4.46
C ALA A 163 19.11 -5.61 -3.67
N PHE A 164 19.26 -4.44 -4.32
CA PHE A 164 19.00 -3.15 -3.70
C PHE A 164 17.55 -3.00 -3.23
N VAL A 165 16.58 -3.32 -4.08
CA VAL A 165 15.15 -3.26 -3.71
C VAL A 165 14.84 -4.26 -2.60
N PHE A 166 15.37 -5.48 -2.69
CA PHE A 166 15.22 -6.49 -1.65
C PHE A 166 15.72 -5.99 -0.28
N LEU A 167 16.94 -5.42 -0.24
CA LEU A 167 17.54 -4.89 0.98
C LEU A 167 16.73 -3.73 1.56
N ILE A 168 16.18 -2.85 0.72
CA ILE A 168 15.27 -1.78 1.19
C ILE A 168 14.03 -2.38 1.87
N CYS A 169 13.40 -3.37 1.25
CA CYS A 169 12.23 -4.03 1.82
C CYS A 169 12.55 -4.68 3.16
N ILE A 170 13.65 -5.44 3.26
CA ILE A 170 14.09 -6.06 4.51
C ILE A 170 14.43 -5.02 5.57
N SER A 171 15.09 -3.92 5.20
CA SER A 171 15.44 -2.83 6.11
C SER A 171 14.19 -2.18 6.70
N LEU A 172 13.18 -1.88 5.87
CA LEU A 172 11.90 -1.34 6.33
C LEU A 172 11.11 -2.33 7.21
N LEU A 173 11.23 -3.63 6.94
CA LEU A 173 10.54 -4.67 7.70
C LEU A 173 11.18 -4.94 9.05
N THR A 174 12.49 -4.77 9.21
CA THR A 174 13.23 -5.16 10.42
C THR A 174 13.72 -4.00 11.27
N SER A 175 14.04 -2.84 10.68
CA SER A 175 14.73 -1.74 11.37
C SER A 175 13.84 -0.54 11.63
N ASP A 176 13.72 -0.16 12.90
CA ASP A 176 13.03 1.08 13.29
C ASP A 176 13.77 2.33 12.83
N VAL A 177 15.10 2.28 12.76
CA VAL A 177 15.92 3.39 12.23
C VAL A 177 15.58 3.62 10.74
N ALA A 178 15.51 2.55 9.94
CA ALA A 178 15.15 2.66 8.55
C ALA A 178 13.72 3.22 8.37
N ARG A 179 12.77 2.77 9.21
CA ARG A 179 11.41 3.30 9.23
C ARG A 179 11.39 4.79 9.55
N GLN A 180 12.09 5.25 10.58
CA GLN A 180 12.15 6.67 10.96
C GLN A 180 12.82 7.54 9.88
N LEU A 181 13.83 7.00 9.20
CA LEU A 181 14.49 7.69 8.10
C LEU A 181 13.58 7.81 6.88
N MET A 182 12.99 6.71 6.43
CA MET A 182 12.31 6.62 5.14
C MET A 182 10.82 6.97 5.20
N LEU A 183 10.13 6.65 6.29
CA LEU A 183 8.70 6.93 6.47
C LEU A 183 8.47 8.32 7.05
N LYS A 184 7.30 8.90 6.78
CA LYS A 184 6.85 10.13 7.45
C LYS A 184 6.65 9.87 8.94
N ASN A 185 6.88 10.89 9.75
CA ASN A 185 6.70 10.81 11.20
C ASN A 185 5.24 10.41 11.52
N GLY A 186 5.06 9.37 12.35
CA GLY A 186 3.74 8.82 12.71
C GLY A 186 3.15 7.80 11.72
N SER A 187 3.78 7.57 10.56
CA SER A 187 3.32 6.55 9.62
C SER A 187 3.64 5.14 10.11
N SER A 188 2.60 4.30 10.21
CA SER A 188 2.74 2.88 10.56
C SER A 188 3.12 2.02 9.36
N THR A 189 3.97 1.02 9.57
CA THR A 189 4.28 0.01 8.55
C THR A 189 3.15 -0.98 8.33
N ALA A 190 2.18 -1.08 9.25
CA ALA A 190 1.14 -2.11 9.21
C ALA A 190 0.42 -2.17 7.86
N GLY A 191 0.09 -1.01 7.27
CA GLY A 191 -0.59 -0.92 5.98
C GLY A 191 0.27 -1.32 4.77
N ILE A 192 1.60 -1.16 4.84
CA ILE A 192 2.52 -1.47 3.73
C ILE A 192 3.25 -2.81 3.88
N LYS A 193 3.20 -3.45 5.05
CA LYS A 193 3.88 -4.73 5.32
C LYS A 193 3.57 -5.81 4.25
N PRO A 194 2.30 -6.07 3.88
CA PRO A 194 2.01 -7.09 2.86
C PRO A 194 2.69 -6.78 1.52
N PHE A 195 2.69 -5.50 1.13
CA PHE A 195 3.37 -5.04 -0.08
C PHE A 195 4.90 -5.23 0.02
N LEU A 196 5.51 -4.85 1.15
CA LEU A 196 6.96 -5.01 1.35
C LEU A 196 7.38 -6.48 1.31
N PHE A 197 6.62 -7.38 1.95
CA PHE A 197 6.88 -8.81 1.88
C PHE A 197 6.74 -9.35 0.45
N PHE A 198 5.70 -8.95 -0.27
CA PHE A 198 5.48 -9.35 -1.65
C PHE A 198 6.61 -8.89 -2.57
N THR A 199 7.03 -7.63 -2.46
CA THR A 199 8.16 -7.09 -3.25
C THR A 199 9.47 -7.78 -2.89
N ALA A 200 9.76 -8.00 -1.60
CA ALA A 200 10.94 -8.74 -1.17
C ALA A 200 10.93 -10.18 -1.73
N PHE A 201 9.80 -10.85 -1.68
CA PHE A 201 9.65 -12.21 -2.20
C PHE A 201 9.90 -12.29 -3.71
N ILE A 202 9.29 -11.40 -4.51
CA ILE A 202 9.49 -11.38 -5.96
C ILE A 202 10.93 -11.04 -6.32
N THR A 203 11.49 -9.99 -5.72
CA THR A 203 12.88 -9.58 -6.01
C THR A 203 13.87 -10.68 -5.64
N PHE A 204 13.64 -11.39 -4.53
CA PHE A 204 14.42 -12.57 -4.14
C PHE A 204 14.32 -13.70 -5.16
N ILE A 205 13.11 -14.07 -5.59
CA ILE A 205 12.91 -15.12 -6.60
C ILE A 205 13.58 -14.75 -7.93
N LEU A 206 13.38 -13.53 -8.41
CA LEU A 206 13.99 -13.06 -9.65
C LEU A 206 15.52 -13.07 -9.57
N PHE A 207 16.08 -12.73 -8.40
CA PHE A 207 17.52 -12.78 -8.17
C PHE A 207 18.05 -14.22 -8.19
N ILE A 208 17.41 -15.14 -7.46
CA ILE A 208 17.85 -16.54 -7.36
C ILE A 208 17.62 -17.32 -8.65
N ALA A 209 16.51 -17.10 -9.35
CA ALA A 209 16.15 -17.86 -10.56
C ALA A 209 16.75 -17.26 -11.84
N GLY A 210 16.87 -15.93 -11.91
CA GLY A 210 17.37 -15.23 -13.10
C GLY A 210 18.86 -14.94 -13.05
N PHE A 211 19.27 -14.18 -12.03
CA PHE A 211 20.63 -13.64 -11.96
C PHE A 211 21.68 -14.66 -11.46
N LEU A 212 21.41 -15.33 -10.35
CA LEU A 212 22.38 -16.22 -9.70
C LEU A 212 22.90 -17.35 -10.62
N PRO A 213 22.07 -18.07 -11.40
CA PRO A 213 22.54 -19.15 -12.26
C PRO A 213 23.39 -18.65 -13.42
N GLN A 214 23.04 -17.48 -13.99
CA GLN A 214 23.83 -16.85 -15.06
C GLN A 214 25.19 -16.38 -14.53
N TYR A 215 25.20 -15.75 -13.35
CA TYR A 215 26.45 -15.30 -12.73
C TYR A 215 27.41 -16.45 -12.42
N LEU A 216 26.90 -17.55 -11.86
CA LEU A 216 27.69 -18.76 -11.57
C LEU A 216 28.12 -19.53 -12.82
N SER A 217 27.41 -19.38 -13.95
CA SER A 217 27.82 -20.01 -15.22
C SER A 217 28.98 -19.27 -15.90
N ASN A 218 29.17 -18.00 -15.58
CA ASN A 218 30.11 -17.11 -16.26
C ASN A 218 31.44 -16.91 -15.49
N HIS A 219 31.56 -17.50 -14.29
CA HIS A 219 32.71 -17.40 -13.39
C HIS A 219 32.99 -18.75 -12.72
#